data_AF-A0A846H6G0-F1
#
_entry.id   AF-A0A846H6G0-F1
#
_cell.length_a   1.000
_cell.length_b   1.000
_cell.length_c   1.000
_cell.angle_alpha   90.00
_cell.angle_beta   90.00
_cell.angle_gamma   90.00
#
_symmetry.space_group_name_H-M   'P 1'
#
loop_
_entity.id
_entity.type
_entity.pdbx_description
1 polymer ?
#
loop_
_entity_poly.entity_id
_entity_poly.type
_entity_poly.pdbx_seq_one_letter_code
_entity_poly.pdbx_strand_id
1 'polypeptide(L)' 'MSKPNFDAMSEAELRAYVIAHQDDQEAFYAFVDRLKAKPPSAVYPASMTPEQIHQAILMHVQQKQKLKDA' A
#
# COMPACT_ATOMS: atom_id res chain seq x y z
N MET A 1 29.42 4.88 8.59
CA MET A 1 28.53 4.88 7.41
C MET A 1 27.23 5.54 7.83
N SER A 2 26.84 6.64 7.19
CA SER A 2 25.57 7.31 7.50
C SER A 2 24.41 6.42 7.06
N LYS A 3 23.42 6.20 7.91
CA LYS A 3 22.19 5.50 7.50
C LYS A 3 21.42 6.41 6.52
N PRO A 4 20.82 5.86 5.45
CA PRO A 4 19.95 6.62 4.58
C PRO A 4 18.70 7.09 5.33
N ASN A 5 18.11 8.20 4.89
CA ASN A 5 16.81 8.62 5.39
C ASN A 5 15.69 7.84 4.67
N PHE A 6 15.12 6.83 5.34
CA PHE A 6 14.06 5.99 4.80
C PHE A 6 12.75 6.74 4.51
N ASP A 7 12.50 7.85 5.20
CA ASP A 7 11.32 8.69 5.02
C ASP A 7 11.37 9.46 3.70
N ALA A 8 12.58 9.85 3.28
CA ALA A 8 12.83 10.56 2.03
C ALA A 8 12.84 9.66 0.79
N MET A 9 12.91 8.33 0.98
CA MET A 9 12.92 7.37 -0.14
C MET A 9 11.53 7.18 -0.74
N SER A 10 11.47 6.89 -2.04
CA SER A 10 10.26 6.36 -2.66
C SER A 10 9.99 4.94 -2.14
N GLU A 11 8.74 4.47 -2.20
CA GLU A 11 8.42 3.10 -1.78
C GLU A 11 9.21 2.02 -2.54
N ALA A 12 9.45 2.23 -3.84
CA ALA A 12 10.25 1.33 -4.66
C ALA A 12 11.72 1.29 -4.20
N GLU A 13 12.27 2.44 -3.82
CA GLU A 13 13.64 2.57 -3.33
C GLU A 13 13.80 1.93 -1.95
N LEU A 14 12.85 2.19 -1.04
CA LEU A 14 12.82 1.59 0.29
C LEU A 14 12.68 0.07 0.21
N ARG A 15 11.81 -0.43 -0.69
CA ARG A 15 11.66 -1.87 -0.94
C ARG A 15 12.96 -2.49 -1.47
N ALA A 16 13.62 -1.86 -2.44
CA ALA A 16 14.88 -2.35 -2.99
C ALA A 16 15.98 -2.37 -1.91
N TYR A 17 16.01 -1.35 -1.05
CA TYR A 17 16.95 -1.26 0.06
C TYR A 17 16.76 -2.39 1.07
N VAL A 18 15.52 -2.64 1.51
CA VAL A 18 15.18 -3.73 2.46
C VAL A 18 15.56 -5.09 1.89
N ILE A 19 15.37 -5.32 0.58
CA ILE A 19 15.76 -6.59 -0.06
C ILE A 19 17.29 -6.76 -0.08
N ALA A 20 18.04 -5.67 -0.30
CA ALA A 20 19.49 -5.67 -0.31
C ALA A 20 20.12 -5.70 1.11
N HIS A 21 19.39 -5.24 2.13
CA HIS A 21 19.85 -5.11 3.52
C HIS A 21 18.87 -5.81 4.48
N GLN A 22 18.77 -7.13 4.37
CA GLN A 22 17.78 -7.92 5.12
C GLN A 22 18.00 -7.88 6.64
N ASP A 23 19.23 -7.65 7.10
CA ASP A 23 19.58 -7.48 8.52
C ASP A 23 19.23 -6.09 9.07
N ASP A 24 18.92 -5.11 8.22
CA ASP A 24 18.58 -3.75 8.64
C ASP A 24 17.11 -3.69 9.08
N GLN A 25 16.89 -3.97 10.38
CA GLN A 25 15.55 -3.95 10.97
C GLN A 25 14.88 -2.58 10.88
N GLU A 26 15.63 -1.47 10.95
CA GLU A 26 15.06 -0.13 10.84
C GLU A 26 14.46 0.12 9.45
N ALA A 27 15.16 -0.32 8.39
CA ALA A 27 14.62 -0.25 7.04
C ALA A 27 13.35 -1.11 6.88
N PHE A 28 13.33 -2.31 7.48
CA PHE A 28 12.16 -3.18 7.47
C PHE A 28 10.96 -2.55 8.17
N TYR A 29 11.15 -1.98 9.36
CA TYR A 29 10.07 -1.30 10.09
C TYR A 29 9.55 -0.09 9.31
N ALA A 30 10.43 0.75 8.76
CA ALA A 30 10.02 1.88 7.93
C ALA A 30 9.18 1.45 6.72
N PHE A 31 9.53 0.32 6.08
CA PHE A 31 8.76 -0.22 4.96
C PHE A 31 7.39 -0.74 5.40
N VAL A 32 7.32 -1.49 6.50
CA VAL A 32 6.07 -2.06 7.02
C VAL A 32 5.13 -0.98 7.53
N ASP A 33 5.63 0.03 8.24
CA ASP A 33 4.80 1.15 8.72
C ASP A 33 4.21 1.93 7.55
N ARG A 34 4.99 2.15 6.48
CA ARG A 34 4.47 2.77 5.25
C ARG A 34 3.39 1.93 4.58
N LEU A 35 3.54 0.60 4.57
CA LEU A 35 2.50 -0.31 4.07
C LEU A 35 1.23 -0.29 4.94
N LYS A 36 1.37 -0.22 6.26
CA LYS A 36 0.25 -0.13 7.20
C LYS A 36 -0.47 1.22 7.17
N ALA A 37 0.27 2.30 6.90
CA ALA A 37 -0.28 3.63 6.73
C ALA A 37 -1.16 3.76 5.48
N LYS A 38 -0.99 2.85 4.50
CA LYS A 38 -1.89 2.79 3.36
C LYS A 38 -3.27 2.32 3.82
N PRO A 39 -4.36 2.94 3.30
CA PRO A 39 -5.70 2.45 3.58
C PRO A 39 -5.79 0.98 3.13
N PRO A 40 -6.46 0.13 3.92
CA PRO A 40 -6.64 -1.27 3.58
C PRO A 40 -7.18 -1.39 2.15
N SER A 41 -6.49 -2.14 1.29
CA SER A 41 -7.08 -2.53 0.02
C SER A 41 -8.30 -3.39 0.33
N ALA A 42 -9.45 -3.05 -0.26
CA ALA A 42 -10.65 -3.87 -0.10
C ALA A 42 -10.34 -5.31 -0.57
N VAL A 43 -10.53 -6.27 0.34
CA VAL A 43 -10.36 -7.70 0.07
C VAL A 43 -11.73 -8.26 -0.29
N TYR A 44 -11.81 -8.90 -1.46
CA TYR A 44 -13.05 -9.46 -1.99
C TYR A 44 -12.96 -10.99 -2.06
N PRO A 45 -14.03 -11.73 -1.68
CA PRO A 45 -14.01 -13.18 -1.71
C PRO A 45 -13.98 -13.70 -3.15
N ALA A 46 -13.25 -14.80 -3.37
CA ALA A 46 -13.13 -15.44 -4.68
C ALA A 46 -14.47 -16.01 -5.22
N SER A 47 -15.47 -16.19 -4.33
CA SER A 47 -16.79 -16.71 -4.66
C SER A 47 -17.78 -15.66 -5.19
N MET A 48 -17.36 -14.40 -5.40
CA MET A 48 -18.25 -13.37 -5.92
C MET A 48 -18.73 -13.70 -7.34
N THR A 49 -20.01 -13.45 -7.59
CA THR A 49 -20.55 -13.53 -8.95
C THR A 49 -20.10 -12.34 -9.80
N PRO A 50 -20.15 -12.43 -11.14
CA PRO A 50 -19.80 -11.31 -12.02
C PRO A 50 -20.57 -10.02 -11.69
N GLU A 51 -21.85 -10.13 -11.31
CA GLU A 51 -22.67 -8.98 -10.91
C GLU A 51 -22.18 -8.32 -9.62
N GLN A 52 -21.83 -9.14 -8.61
CA GLN A 52 -21.28 -8.63 -7.35
C GLN A 52 -19.94 -7.94 -7.56
N ILE A 53 -19.10 -8.47 -8.46
CA ILE A 53 -17.83 -7.84 -8.85
C ILE A 53 -18.11 -6.48 -9.51
N HIS A 54 -19.07 -6.41 -10.43
CA HIS A 54 -19.42 -5.17 -11.11
C HIS A 54 -19.90 -4.09 -10.11
N GLN A 55 -20.77 -4.45 -9.17
CA GLN A 55 -21.23 -3.53 -8.12
C GLN A 55 -20.09 -3.04 -7.23
N ALA A 56 -19.17 -3.94 -6.83
CA ALA A 56 -18.01 -3.57 -6.03
C ALA A 56 -17.10 -2.56 -6.74
N ILE A 57 -16.90 -2.72 -8.05
CA ILE A 57 -16.12 -1.77 -8.87
C ILE A 57 -16.82 -0.40 -8.90
N LEU A 58 -18.13 -0.36 -9.17
CA LEU A 58 -18.90 0.88 -9.22
C LEU A 58 -18.83 1.64 -7.88
N MET A 59 -19.01 0.93 -6.76
CA MET A 59 -18.89 1.50 -5.42
C MET A 59 -17.49 2.07 -5.17
N HIS A 60 -16.44 1.35 -5.54
CA HIS A 60 -15.06 1.78 -5.35
C HIS A 60 -14.74 3.07 -6.13
N VAL A 61 -15.22 3.16 -7.38
CA VAL A 61 -15.05 4.35 -8.23
C VAL A 61 -15.79 5.54 -7.62
N GLN A 62 -17.03 5.37 -7.17
CA GLN A 62 -17.80 6.44 -6.53
C GLN A 62 -17.16 6.93 -5.22
N GLN A 63 -16.69 6.03 -4.36
CA GLN A 63 -16.00 6.38 -3.12
C GLN A 63 -14.77 7.25 -3.40
N LYS A 64 -13.99 6.88 -4.43
CA LYS A 64 -12.80 7.63 -4.86
C LYS A 64 -13.15 9.00 -5.46
N GLN A 65 -14.29 9.15 -6.12
CA GLN A 65 -14.76 10.46 -6.60
C GLN A 65 -15.16 11.36 -5.44
N LYS A 66 -15.98 10.86 -4.50
CA LYS A 66 -16.38 11.62 -3.31
C LYS A 66 -15.21 12.12 -2.46
N LEU A 67 -14.13 11.34 -2.36
CA LEU A 67 -12.91 11.74 -1.66
C LEU A 67 -12.06 12.77 -2.42
N LYS A 68 -12.25 12.94 -3.73
CA LYS A 68 -11.58 13.98 -4.52
C LYS A 68 -12.34 15.31 -4.49
N ASP A 69 -13.65 15.24 -4.31
CA ASP A 69 -14.54 16.40 -4.30
C ASP A 69 -14.74 17.00 -2.88
N ALA A 70 -14.14 16.40 -1.85
CA ALA A 70 -14.19 16.82 -0.45
C ALA A 70 -12.84 17.39 0.00
#